data_AF-A0A9N8DJ87-F1
#
_entry.id   AF-A0A9N8DJ87-F1
#
_cell.length_a   1.000
_cell.length_b   1.000
_cell.length_c   1.000
_cell.angle_alpha   90.00
_cell.angle_beta   90.00
_cell.angle_gamma   90.00
#
_symmetry.space_group_name_H-M   'P 1'
#
loop_
_entity.id
_entity.type
_entity.pdbx_description
1 polymer ?
#
loop_
_entity_poly.entity_id
_entity_poly.type
_entity_poly.pdbx_seq_one_letter_code
_entity_poly.pdbx_strand_id
1 'polypeptide(L)'
;MSISKQDGSLENGALGLEPSNESVDGDHEDDDDIEEEEELHFCMVRPADIPRCVAIEKASYPPSEAASKSSLQYRQHHAAPYFRCAYMGSDDDDKEVIGFICATRCHEFDHESMSTHHSEGPLLAIHSVVVTEEHRRKGVATAMLKDYIEQMRIKADGVQKLVLMSKKQLLAFYVDCGFSVIKPSSIVHGDDQWYDLELDLSAHKSIGRPYYIVDSFANVDVPGSGNPAAVVILKSTKDNVIDPNEPQLLSWMLIVAKEFNLSETAYVWLHEDHKRGQERHWYIRYFTPTVEVDLCGHATLAAAGILYRTMSERNAGSNNKVVVFHAKEDILTTTLAPAGLKVVKKRPATKIAMKFPAKEPKEITEEADVEAVQKILWEAFKVPSDVILFIGLSDIGDVFVELTPDAFDAIGYDNIQYNAFLQWDGYTRGVVVCCEARPPSRTTEKATDLDETASVATSTSLTTAEGDAVESLDFFSRFFGPKAGINEDPATGSAHCSLGPYFSKKLGKEHVVGKQASERGGIVECHVDGDSSVTISGVAVQTMTGNLLL
;
A
#
# COMPACT_ATOMS: atom_id res chain seq x y z
N MET A 1 63.79 -21.03 -0.39
CA MET A 1 63.41 -21.92 -1.51
C MET A 1 62.69 -21.05 -2.52
N SER A 2 63.42 -20.24 -3.31
CA SER A 2 63.90 -20.55 -4.67
C SER A 2 62.71 -20.94 -5.56
N ILE A 3 62.35 -20.16 -6.59
CA ILE A 3 63.07 -20.10 -7.88
C ILE A 3 62.66 -18.85 -8.72
N SER A 4 63.69 -18.21 -9.32
CA SER A 4 63.83 -17.26 -10.46
C SER A 4 62.60 -16.63 -11.14
N LYS A 5 62.51 -15.31 -11.38
CA LYS A 5 63.27 -14.39 -12.28
C LYS A 5 63.38 -14.82 -13.76
N GLN A 6 62.82 -14.00 -14.66
CA GLN A 6 63.43 -13.69 -15.96
C GLN A 6 63.10 -12.25 -16.36
N ASP A 7 64.16 -11.47 -16.53
CA ASP A 7 64.20 -10.12 -17.10
C ASP A 7 64.09 -10.18 -18.63
N GLY A 8 63.51 -9.13 -19.21
CA GLY A 8 63.60 -8.81 -20.64
C GLY A 8 63.68 -7.29 -20.82
N SER A 9 64.82 -6.83 -21.29
CA SER A 9 65.30 -5.45 -21.24
C SER A 9 65.13 -4.69 -22.56
N LEU A 10 64.91 -3.37 -22.43
CA LEU A 10 65.43 -2.25 -23.24
C LEU A 10 64.95 -2.09 -24.69
N GLU A 11 64.37 -0.92 -25.00
CA GLU A 11 64.93 -0.04 -26.03
C GLU A 11 64.53 1.44 -25.83
N ASN A 12 65.50 2.32 -26.12
CA ASN A 12 65.49 3.77 -25.95
C ASN A 12 64.80 4.48 -27.13
N GLY A 13 64.18 5.64 -26.89
CA GLY A 13 63.69 6.52 -27.95
C GLY A 13 63.38 7.92 -27.45
N ALA A 14 64.28 8.86 -27.70
CA ALA A 14 64.35 10.19 -27.10
C ALA A 14 63.44 11.27 -27.74
N LEU A 15 63.16 12.31 -26.92
CA LEU A 15 62.97 13.73 -27.25
C LEU A 15 61.60 14.23 -27.77
N GLY A 16 60.98 15.12 -26.98
CA GLY A 16 60.44 16.37 -27.53
C GLY A 16 59.21 16.99 -26.84
N LEU A 17 59.46 18.04 -26.05
CA LEU A 17 58.61 19.24 -25.85
C LEU A 17 57.45 19.18 -24.83
N GLU A 18 57.69 19.77 -23.65
CA GLU A 18 56.69 20.54 -22.88
C GLU A 18 56.48 21.95 -23.50
N PRO A 19 55.56 22.84 -23.02
CA PRO A 19 54.50 22.70 -21.99
C PRO A 19 53.13 23.28 -22.42
N SER A 20 52.06 22.99 -21.67
CA SER A 20 51.18 24.03 -21.08
C SER A 20 50.02 23.43 -20.30
N ASN A 21 49.97 23.78 -19.01
CA ASN A 21 48.81 23.96 -18.11
C ASN A 21 47.45 23.44 -18.57
N GLU A 22 46.80 22.62 -17.74
CA GLU A 22 45.71 23.11 -16.88
C GLU A 22 45.39 22.10 -15.75
N SER A 23 44.82 22.65 -14.69
CA SER A 23 44.49 22.14 -13.35
C SER A 23 43.98 20.70 -13.24
N VAL A 24 44.56 19.94 -12.30
CA VAL A 24 44.03 18.68 -11.76
C VAL A 24 43.09 19.02 -10.61
N ASP A 25 41.78 18.95 -10.86
CA ASP A 25 40.80 18.63 -9.82
C ASP A 25 40.59 17.12 -9.87
N GLY A 26 40.79 16.47 -8.72
CA GLY A 26 40.65 15.04 -8.57
C GLY A 26 39.21 14.68 -8.26
N ASP A 27 38.56 13.98 -9.19
CA ASP A 27 37.35 13.22 -8.92
C ASP A 27 37.75 11.76 -8.70
N HIS A 28 37.49 11.30 -7.47
CA HIS A 28 37.40 9.88 -7.15
C HIS A 28 36.11 9.35 -7.78
N GLU A 29 36.23 8.64 -8.91
CA GLU A 29 35.20 7.72 -9.36
C GLU A 29 35.26 6.48 -8.45
N ASP A 30 34.41 6.48 -7.43
CA ASP A 30 33.96 5.27 -6.76
C ASP A 30 33.01 4.55 -7.73
N ASP A 31 33.55 3.54 -8.43
CA ASP A 31 32.76 2.50 -9.11
C ASP A 31 32.01 1.68 -8.03
N ASP A 32 30.86 2.19 -7.59
CA ASP A 32 29.82 1.35 -6.99
C ASP A 32 29.10 0.61 -8.13
N ASP A 33 29.62 -0.57 -8.48
CA ASP A 33 28.90 -1.59 -9.25
C ASP A 33 27.64 -2.00 -8.46
N ILE A 34 26.57 -1.22 -8.62
CA ILE A 34 25.21 -1.64 -8.28
C ILE A 34 24.86 -2.73 -9.28
N GLU A 35 24.88 -3.99 -8.85
CA GLU A 35 24.29 -5.09 -9.62
C GLU A 35 22.82 -4.74 -9.91
N GLU A 36 22.52 -4.29 -11.12
CA GLU A 36 21.16 -4.07 -11.61
C GLU A 36 20.41 -5.41 -11.52
N GLU A 37 19.45 -5.52 -10.59
CA GLU A 37 18.57 -6.69 -10.54
C GLU A 37 17.80 -6.81 -11.87
N GLU A 38 18.14 -7.81 -12.69
CA GLU A 38 17.49 -8.08 -13.97
C GLU A 38 15.95 -8.22 -13.80
N GLU A 39 15.20 -7.28 -14.38
CA GLU A 39 13.75 -7.18 -14.17
C GLU A 39 12.97 -8.22 -15.00
N LEU A 40 12.01 -8.93 -14.36
CA LEU A 40 11.18 -9.98 -14.99
C LEU A 40 9.87 -9.39 -15.53
N HIS A 41 9.62 -9.51 -16.83
CA HIS A 41 8.43 -8.98 -17.50
C HIS A 41 7.58 -10.05 -18.21
N PHE A 42 6.25 -9.87 -18.27
CA PHE A 42 5.34 -10.78 -18.99
C PHE A 42 4.55 -10.04 -20.09
N CYS A 43 4.73 -10.42 -21.36
CA CYS A 43 4.00 -9.81 -22.46
C CYS A 43 3.58 -10.84 -23.53
N MET A 44 2.78 -10.40 -24.51
CA MET A 44 2.32 -11.29 -25.59
C MET A 44 3.50 -11.66 -26.50
N VAL A 45 3.50 -12.89 -26.99
CA VAL A 45 4.53 -13.36 -27.91
C VAL A 45 4.54 -12.53 -29.20
N ARG A 46 5.73 -12.17 -29.69
CA ARG A 46 5.92 -11.59 -31.02
C ARG A 46 6.32 -12.69 -32.01
N PRO A 47 6.05 -12.54 -33.32
CA PRO A 47 6.55 -13.48 -34.33
C PRO A 47 8.07 -13.72 -34.23
N ALA A 48 8.84 -12.69 -33.87
CA ALA A 48 10.29 -12.75 -33.70
C ALA A 48 10.74 -13.61 -32.50
N ASP A 49 9.86 -13.85 -31.51
CA ASP A 49 10.18 -14.62 -30.30
C ASP A 49 10.03 -16.13 -30.52
N ILE A 50 9.35 -16.56 -31.58
CA ILE A 50 9.03 -17.96 -31.85
C ILE A 50 10.27 -18.86 -31.98
N PRO A 51 11.35 -18.46 -32.67
CA PRO A 51 12.59 -19.25 -32.69
C PRO A 51 13.13 -19.56 -31.28
N ARG A 52 13.08 -18.59 -30.36
CA ARG A 52 13.52 -18.77 -28.97
C ARG A 52 12.55 -19.68 -28.20
N CYS A 53 11.24 -19.51 -28.37
CA CYS A 53 10.23 -20.40 -27.79
C CYS A 53 10.44 -21.86 -28.22
N VAL A 54 10.72 -22.11 -29.50
CA VAL A 54 11.02 -23.46 -30.02
C VAL A 54 12.26 -24.06 -29.34
N ALA A 55 13.29 -23.25 -29.08
CA ALA A 55 14.49 -23.71 -28.38
C ALA A 55 14.18 -24.11 -26.92
N ILE A 56 13.43 -23.28 -26.21
CA ILE A 56 13.01 -23.54 -24.81
C ILE A 56 12.12 -24.78 -24.72
N GLU A 57 11.18 -24.94 -25.65
CA GLU A 57 10.27 -26.09 -25.71
C GLU A 57 11.04 -27.40 -25.89
N LYS A 58 11.96 -27.44 -26.86
CA LYS A 58 12.81 -28.61 -27.12
C LYS A 58 13.73 -28.97 -25.95
N ALA A 59 14.17 -27.96 -25.19
CA ALA A 59 14.99 -28.17 -23.99
C ALA A 59 14.15 -28.57 -22.76
N SER A 60 12.82 -28.45 -22.84
CA SER A 60 11.91 -28.71 -21.71
C SER A 60 11.17 -30.03 -21.81
N TYR A 61 10.99 -30.57 -23.01
CA TYR A 61 10.29 -31.84 -23.24
C TYR A 61 11.11 -32.82 -24.09
N PRO A 62 10.91 -34.14 -23.91
CA PRO A 62 11.39 -35.14 -24.87
C PRO A 62 10.90 -34.85 -26.29
N PRO A 63 11.64 -35.24 -27.36
CA PRO A 63 11.26 -34.96 -28.74
C PRO A 63 9.86 -35.45 -29.15
N SER A 64 9.36 -36.51 -28.51
CA SER A 64 8.02 -37.06 -28.73
C SER A 64 6.89 -36.26 -28.08
N GLU A 65 7.21 -35.40 -27.11
CA GLU A 65 6.26 -34.59 -26.33
C GLU A 65 6.36 -33.10 -26.66
N ALA A 66 7.52 -32.62 -27.12
CA ALA A 66 7.77 -31.20 -27.42
C ALA A 66 6.90 -30.68 -28.58
N ALA A 67 6.31 -29.48 -28.42
CA ALA A 67 5.59 -28.85 -29.51
C ALA A 67 6.51 -28.56 -30.72
N SER A 68 6.00 -28.86 -31.91
CA SER A 68 6.72 -28.58 -33.15
C SER A 68 6.79 -27.07 -33.43
N LYS A 69 7.76 -26.64 -34.26
CA LYS A 69 7.84 -25.24 -34.73
C LYS A 69 6.53 -24.79 -35.39
N SER A 70 5.93 -25.63 -36.23
CA SER A 70 4.66 -25.32 -36.89
C SER A 70 3.51 -25.21 -35.90
N SER A 71 3.48 -26.02 -34.83
CA SER A 71 2.48 -25.91 -33.75
C SER A 71 2.59 -24.57 -33.02
N LEU A 72 3.81 -24.14 -32.65
CA LEU A 72 4.00 -22.85 -31.98
C LEU A 72 3.69 -21.67 -32.91
N GLN A 73 4.05 -21.74 -34.20
CA GLN A 73 3.67 -20.74 -35.20
C GLN A 73 2.16 -20.67 -35.40
N TYR A 74 1.48 -21.82 -35.47
CA TYR A 74 0.02 -21.89 -35.57
C TYR A 74 -0.64 -21.22 -34.37
N ARG A 75 -0.20 -21.53 -33.14
CA ARG A 75 -0.72 -20.92 -31.91
C ARG A 75 -0.45 -19.42 -31.86
N GLN A 76 0.74 -18.98 -32.29
CA GLN A 76 1.04 -17.55 -32.38
C GLN A 76 0.14 -16.83 -33.39
N HIS A 77 -0.19 -17.47 -34.51
CA HIS A 77 -1.01 -16.85 -35.55
C HIS A 77 -2.51 -16.85 -35.21
N HIS A 78 -3.03 -17.98 -34.70
CA HIS A 78 -4.47 -18.17 -34.50
C HIS A 78 -4.93 -17.98 -33.04
N ALA A 79 -4.02 -18.02 -32.08
CA ALA A 79 -4.30 -17.94 -30.65
C ALA A 79 -3.35 -16.96 -29.92
N ALA A 80 -2.85 -15.93 -30.63
CA ALA A 80 -1.91 -14.93 -30.11
C ALA A 80 -2.29 -14.34 -28.74
N PRO A 81 -3.58 -13.99 -28.47
CA PRO A 81 -3.99 -13.46 -27.16
C PRO A 81 -3.71 -14.41 -25.98
N TYR A 82 -3.55 -15.70 -26.26
CA TYR A 82 -3.36 -16.77 -25.29
C TYR A 82 -1.92 -17.28 -25.24
N PHE A 83 -0.98 -16.59 -25.90
CA PHE A 83 0.43 -16.93 -25.94
C PHE A 83 1.26 -15.77 -25.38
N ARG A 84 1.87 -16.00 -24.21
CA ARG A 84 2.64 -15.01 -23.46
C ARG A 84 4.04 -15.52 -23.15
N CYS A 85 5.01 -14.61 -23.18
CA CYS A 85 6.41 -14.87 -22.87
C CYS A 85 6.84 -14.12 -21.61
N ALA A 86 7.76 -14.72 -20.87
CA ALA A 86 8.51 -14.11 -19.79
C ALA A 86 9.84 -13.60 -20.35
N TYR A 87 10.18 -12.35 -20.07
CA TYR A 87 11.39 -11.68 -20.52
C TYR A 87 12.24 -11.23 -19.34
N MET A 88 13.56 -11.29 -19.53
CA MET A 88 14.56 -10.70 -18.63
C MET A 88 15.32 -9.61 -19.40
N GLY A 89 15.59 -8.47 -18.77
CA GLY A 89 16.35 -7.36 -19.36
C GLY A 89 15.60 -6.01 -19.36
N SER A 90 16.37 -4.92 -19.26
CA SER A 90 15.89 -3.54 -19.03
C SER A 90 15.33 -2.84 -20.28
N ASP A 91 15.90 -3.11 -21.46
CA ASP A 91 15.54 -2.43 -22.72
C ASP A 91 14.84 -3.34 -23.76
N ASP A 92 13.98 -2.77 -24.61
CA ASP A 92 13.20 -3.53 -25.60
C ASP A 92 14.05 -4.28 -26.65
N ASP A 93 15.28 -3.83 -26.86
CA ASP A 93 16.25 -4.43 -27.78
C ASP A 93 17.08 -5.57 -27.15
N ASP A 94 17.18 -5.61 -25.81
CA ASP A 94 17.97 -6.62 -25.06
C ASP A 94 17.11 -7.63 -24.27
N LYS A 95 15.79 -7.55 -24.39
CA LYS A 95 14.87 -8.48 -23.72
C LYS A 95 14.96 -9.90 -24.26
N GLU A 96 15.46 -10.81 -23.44
CA GLU A 96 15.54 -12.23 -23.75
C GLU A 96 14.29 -12.97 -23.26
N VAL A 97 13.67 -13.80 -24.11
CA VAL A 97 12.63 -14.74 -23.67
C VAL A 97 13.28 -15.85 -22.83
N ILE A 98 12.90 -15.90 -21.55
CA ILE A 98 13.36 -16.91 -20.58
C ILE A 98 12.30 -17.98 -20.27
N GLY A 99 11.06 -17.79 -20.73
CA GLY A 99 9.97 -18.76 -20.57
C GLY A 99 8.72 -18.35 -21.32
N PHE A 100 7.76 -19.26 -21.47
CA PHE A 100 6.47 -18.93 -22.09
C PHE A 100 5.33 -19.86 -21.65
N ILE A 101 4.11 -19.35 -21.86
CA ILE A 101 2.85 -20.09 -21.79
C ILE A 101 2.11 -19.93 -23.10
N CYS A 102 1.65 -21.04 -23.70
CA CYS A 102 0.76 -20.98 -24.86
C CYS A 102 -0.46 -21.89 -24.70
N ALA A 103 -1.61 -21.43 -25.21
CA ALA A 103 -2.87 -22.14 -25.12
C ALA A 103 -3.72 -22.00 -26.40
N THR A 104 -4.69 -22.90 -26.57
CA THR A 104 -5.76 -22.76 -27.57
C THR A 104 -7.12 -22.96 -26.92
N ARG A 105 -8.16 -22.34 -27.48
CA ARG A 105 -9.53 -22.58 -27.03
C ARG A 105 -10.08 -23.87 -27.64
N CYS A 106 -10.86 -24.61 -26.87
CA CYS A 106 -11.48 -25.87 -27.24
C CYS A 106 -12.89 -26.00 -26.63
N HIS A 107 -13.71 -26.89 -27.19
CA HIS A 107 -15.05 -27.19 -26.67
C HIS A 107 -15.00 -28.25 -25.57
N GLU A 108 -14.20 -29.28 -25.80
CA GLU A 108 -13.96 -30.38 -24.88
C GLU A 108 -12.45 -30.57 -24.68
N PHE A 109 -12.05 -31.08 -23.51
CA PHE A 109 -10.63 -31.34 -23.22
C PHE A 109 -10.25 -32.73 -23.71
N ASP A 110 -10.14 -32.87 -25.03
CA ASP A 110 -9.75 -34.09 -25.75
C ASP A 110 -8.77 -33.78 -26.90
N HIS A 111 -8.17 -34.83 -27.46
CA HIS A 111 -7.14 -34.68 -28.50
C HIS A 111 -7.67 -34.03 -29.78
N GLU A 112 -8.94 -34.23 -30.15
CA GLU A 112 -9.51 -33.67 -31.38
C GLU A 112 -9.74 -32.16 -31.21
N SER A 113 -10.46 -31.77 -30.14
CA SER A 113 -10.82 -30.39 -29.89
C SER A 113 -9.63 -29.51 -29.49
N MET A 114 -8.59 -30.07 -28.88
CA MET A 114 -7.37 -29.31 -28.53
C MET A 114 -6.40 -29.12 -29.71
N SER A 115 -6.57 -29.86 -30.81
CA SER A 115 -5.64 -29.82 -31.94
C SER A 115 -5.69 -28.52 -32.74
N THR A 116 -6.83 -27.82 -32.71
CA THR A 116 -7.07 -26.55 -33.40
C THR A 116 -7.60 -25.47 -32.45
N HIS A 117 -7.51 -24.20 -32.84
CA HIS A 117 -8.08 -23.10 -32.07
C HIS A 117 -9.56 -22.90 -32.39
N HIS A 118 -10.43 -23.03 -31.40
CA HIS A 118 -11.87 -22.78 -31.50
C HIS A 118 -12.23 -21.45 -30.82
N SER A 119 -12.44 -20.38 -31.59
CA SER A 119 -12.61 -19.02 -31.04
C SER A 119 -13.74 -18.89 -30.00
N GLU A 120 -14.78 -19.75 -30.07
CA GLU A 120 -15.93 -19.77 -29.17
C GLU A 120 -15.85 -20.86 -28.09
N GLY A 121 -14.76 -21.63 -28.03
CA GLY A 121 -14.61 -22.73 -27.07
C GLY A 121 -14.57 -22.22 -25.62
N PRO A 122 -15.37 -22.75 -24.68
CA PRO A 122 -15.38 -22.30 -23.29
C PRO A 122 -14.13 -22.70 -22.50
N LEU A 123 -13.34 -23.65 -23.00
CA LEU A 123 -12.13 -24.13 -22.33
C LEU A 123 -10.89 -23.54 -23.00
N LEU A 124 -9.92 -23.09 -22.21
CA LEU A 124 -8.61 -22.68 -22.69
C LEU A 124 -7.57 -23.72 -22.28
N ALA A 125 -7.16 -24.54 -23.26
CA ALA A 125 -6.22 -25.62 -23.09
C ALA A 125 -4.78 -25.12 -23.18
N ILE A 126 -4.07 -25.14 -22.05
CA ILE A 126 -2.66 -24.78 -21.97
C ILE A 126 -1.83 -25.97 -22.46
N HIS A 127 -1.00 -25.71 -23.47
CA HIS A 127 -0.18 -26.72 -24.12
C HIS A 127 1.26 -26.75 -23.59
N SER A 128 1.79 -25.60 -23.20
CA SER A 128 3.17 -25.49 -22.71
C SER A 128 3.23 -24.47 -21.59
N VAL A 129 3.91 -24.83 -20.50
CA VAL A 129 4.38 -23.92 -19.43
C VAL A 129 5.86 -24.24 -19.23
N VAL A 130 6.73 -23.45 -19.83
CA VAL A 130 8.17 -23.78 -19.89
C VAL A 130 9.04 -22.59 -19.55
N VAL A 131 10.17 -22.89 -18.92
CA VAL A 131 11.19 -21.92 -18.49
C VAL A 131 12.56 -22.52 -18.80
N THR A 132 13.50 -21.67 -19.22
CA THR A 132 14.90 -22.04 -19.47
C THR A 132 15.51 -22.73 -18.25
N GLU A 133 16.44 -23.66 -18.48
CA GLU A 133 17.01 -24.50 -17.43
C GLU A 133 17.61 -23.70 -16.27
N GLU A 134 18.30 -22.62 -16.58
CA GLU A 134 18.94 -21.69 -15.63
C GLU A 134 17.95 -20.95 -14.73
N HIS A 135 16.69 -20.84 -15.15
CA HIS A 135 15.63 -20.11 -14.45
C HIS A 135 14.62 -21.05 -13.75
N ARG A 136 14.83 -22.37 -13.84
CA ARG A 136 14.02 -23.35 -13.12
C ARG A 136 14.27 -23.26 -11.61
N ARG A 137 13.24 -23.53 -10.81
CA ARG A 137 13.26 -23.46 -9.34
C ARG A 137 13.57 -22.08 -8.74
N LYS A 138 13.60 -21.01 -9.54
CA LYS A 138 13.71 -19.61 -9.10
C LYS A 138 12.35 -18.88 -8.99
N GLY A 139 11.24 -19.62 -9.03
CA GLY A 139 9.88 -19.03 -8.94
C GLY A 139 9.32 -18.44 -10.24
N VAL A 140 10.10 -18.37 -11.33
CA VAL A 140 9.67 -17.79 -12.62
C VAL A 140 8.41 -18.43 -13.18
N ALA A 141 8.31 -19.76 -13.17
CA ALA A 141 7.13 -20.47 -13.67
C ALA A 141 5.87 -20.16 -12.84
N THR A 142 6.01 -20.03 -11.52
CA THR A 142 4.92 -19.64 -10.61
C THR A 142 4.46 -18.21 -10.91
N ALA A 143 5.40 -17.28 -11.06
CA ALA A 143 5.10 -15.89 -11.39
C ALA A 143 4.40 -15.77 -12.76
N MET A 144 4.91 -16.50 -13.76
CA MET A 144 4.35 -16.54 -15.11
C MET A 144 2.93 -17.11 -15.12
N LEU A 145 2.67 -18.20 -14.38
CA LEU A 145 1.35 -18.82 -14.33
C LEU A 145 0.34 -17.94 -13.57
N LYS A 146 0.76 -17.24 -12.50
CA LYS A 146 -0.07 -16.27 -11.79
C LYS A 146 -0.45 -15.07 -12.66
N ASP A 147 0.51 -14.45 -13.35
CA ASP A 147 0.21 -13.38 -14.33
C ASP A 147 -0.75 -13.89 -15.40
N TYR A 148 -0.46 -15.07 -15.98
CA TYR A 148 -1.30 -15.64 -17.03
C TYR A 148 -2.76 -15.83 -16.57
N ILE A 149 -2.99 -16.43 -15.41
CA ILE A 149 -4.34 -16.61 -14.84
C ILE A 149 -5.04 -15.26 -14.65
N GLU A 150 -4.35 -14.26 -14.11
CA GLU A 150 -4.92 -12.92 -13.92
C GLU A 150 -5.30 -12.25 -15.25
N GLN A 151 -4.41 -12.32 -16.25
CA GLN A 151 -4.70 -11.79 -17.59
C GLN A 151 -5.89 -12.50 -18.23
N MET A 152 -6.00 -13.83 -18.07
CA MET A 152 -7.13 -14.59 -18.61
C MET A 152 -8.45 -14.21 -17.91
N ARG A 153 -8.45 -13.97 -16.60
CA ARG A 153 -9.64 -13.46 -15.89
C ARG A 153 -10.10 -12.09 -16.41
N ILE A 154 -9.17 -11.24 -16.84
CA ILE A 154 -9.48 -9.87 -17.30
C ILE A 154 -9.89 -9.85 -18.78
N LYS A 155 -9.20 -10.61 -19.64
CA LYS A 155 -9.24 -10.41 -21.10
C LYS A 155 -9.86 -11.54 -21.89
N ALA A 156 -10.01 -12.75 -21.32
CA ALA A 156 -10.44 -13.93 -22.07
C ALA A 156 -11.98 -14.04 -22.09
N ASP A 157 -12.63 -13.22 -22.91
CA ASP A 157 -14.09 -13.24 -23.03
C ASP A 157 -14.61 -14.59 -23.54
N GLY A 158 -15.66 -15.09 -22.89
CA GLY A 158 -16.25 -16.41 -23.14
C GLY A 158 -15.44 -17.63 -22.66
N VAL A 159 -14.22 -17.47 -22.10
CA VAL A 159 -13.47 -18.59 -21.51
C VAL A 159 -13.91 -18.80 -20.06
N GLN A 160 -14.33 -20.03 -19.74
CA GLN A 160 -14.82 -20.42 -18.43
C GLN A 160 -13.77 -21.11 -17.57
N LYS A 161 -12.90 -21.94 -18.16
CA LYS A 161 -11.87 -22.70 -17.43
C LYS A 161 -10.55 -22.71 -18.18
N LEU A 162 -9.46 -22.73 -17.42
CA LEU A 162 -8.15 -23.20 -17.91
C LEU A 162 -8.08 -24.70 -17.70
N VAL A 163 -7.56 -25.43 -18.68
CA VAL A 163 -7.36 -26.88 -18.60
C VAL A 163 -5.95 -27.22 -19.09
N LEU A 164 -5.29 -28.17 -18.44
CA LEU A 164 -3.95 -28.62 -18.82
C LEU A 164 -3.70 -30.06 -18.39
N MET A 165 -2.74 -30.70 -19.05
CA MET A 165 -2.23 -32.00 -18.65
C MET A 165 -0.91 -31.82 -17.90
N SER A 166 -0.68 -32.61 -16.85
CA SER A 166 0.57 -32.59 -16.12
C SER A 166 1.04 -33.98 -15.66
N LYS A 167 2.36 -34.17 -15.59
CA LYS A 167 2.97 -35.37 -15.01
C LYS A 167 2.87 -35.32 -13.48
N LYS A 168 2.81 -36.51 -12.85
CA LYS A 168 2.58 -36.68 -11.40
C LYS A 168 3.46 -35.78 -10.50
N GLN A 169 4.73 -35.61 -10.85
CA GLN A 169 5.71 -34.84 -10.11
C GLN A 169 5.47 -33.31 -10.12
N LEU A 170 4.67 -32.80 -11.06
CA LEU A 170 4.34 -31.38 -11.17
C LEU A 170 2.94 -31.03 -10.62
N LEU A 171 2.17 -32.02 -10.13
CA LEU A 171 0.81 -31.77 -9.63
C LEU A 171 0.79 -30.77 -8.48
N ALA A 172 1.71 -30.90 -7.52
CA ALA A 172 1.80 -29.97 -6.39
C ALA A 172 2.02 -28.52 -6.86
N PHE A 173 2.92 -28.32 -7.82
CA PHE A 173 3.19 -26.99 -8.40
C PHE A 173 1.93 -26.35 -9.01
N TYR A 174 1.14 -27.11 -9.77
CA TYR A 174 -0.08 -26.58 -10.37
C TYR A 174 -1.21 -26.36 -9.35
N VAL A 175 -1.31 -27.23 -8.34
CA VAL A 175 -2.25 -27.04 -7.21
C VAL A 175 -1.93 -25.78 -6.43
N ASP A 176 -0.65 -25.51 -6.17
CA ASP A 176 -0.18 -24.27 -5.52
C ASP A 176 -0.48 -23.02 -6.37
N CYS A 177 -0.65 -23.19 -7.69
CA CYS A 177 -1.08 -22.13 -8.61
C CYS A 177 -2.60 -22.06 -8.81
N GLY A 178 -3.38 -22.86 -8.09
CA GLY A 178 -4.85 -22.82 -8.06
C GLY A 178 -5.58 -23.82 -8.95
N PHE A 179 -4.87 -24.77 -9.56
CA PHE A 179 -5.51 -25.85 -10.35
C PHE A 179 -5.99 -26.99 -9.44
N SER A 180 -7.06 -27.67 -9.87
CA SER A 180 -7.56 -28.91 -9.27
C SER A 180 -7.19 -30.10 -10.14
N VAL A 181 -6.73 -31.20 -9.51
CA VAL A 181 -6.49 -32.48 -10.20
C VAL A 181 -7.81 -33.21 -10.37
N ILE A 182 -8.16 -33.55 -11.61
CA ILE A 182 -9.47 -34.13 -11.92
C ILE A 182 -9.40 -35.64 -12.05
N LYS A 183 -8.54 -36.13 -12.95
CA LYS A 183 -8.43 -37.56 -13.27
C LYS A 183 -7.09 -37.87 -13.92
N PRO A 184 -6.63 -39.14 -13.91
CA PRO A 184 -5.65 -39.59 -14.89
C PRO A 184 -6.16 -39.29 -16.30
N SER A 185 -5.32 -38.66 -17.12
CA SER A 185 -5.69 -38.28 -18.47
C SER A 185 -5.90 -39.52 -19.34
N SER A 186 -6.93 -39.47 -20.20
CA SER A 186 -7.13 -40.43 -21.29
C SER A 186 -6.22 -40.14 -22.49
N ILE A 187 -5.61 -38.95 -22.53
CA ILE A 187 -4.66 -38.56 -23.56
C ILE A 187 -3.28 -39.02 -23.11
N VAL A 188 -2.61 -39.82 -23.94
CA VAL A 188 -1.30 -40.39 -23.63
C VAL A 188 -0.25 -39.78 -24.55
N HIS A 189 0.72 -39.08 -23.97
CA HIS A 189 1.91 -38.58 -24.66
C HIS A 189 3.15 -39.17 -23.97
N GLY A 190 3.92 -39.99 -24.69
CA GLY A 190 5.08 -40.70 -24.12
C GLY A 190 4.70 -41.89 -23.24
N ASP A 191 5.63 -42.34 -22.40
CA ASP A 191 5.52 -43.57 -21.61
C ASP A 191 4.91 -43.37 -20.21
N ASP A 192 4.84 -42.12 -19.74
CA ASP A 192 4.36 -41.77 -18.39
C ASP A 192 2.86 -41.47 -18.36
N GLN A 193 2.19 -41.77 -17.24
CA GLN A 193 0.79 -41.37 -17.00
C GLN A 193 0.69 -39.85 -16.74
N TRP A 194 -0.15 -39.18 -17.52
CA TRP A 194 -0.54 -37.78 -17.33
C TRP A 194 -1.82 -37.66 -16.53
N TYR A 195 -2.07 -36.49 -15.95
CA TYR A 195 -3.29 -36.15 -15.22
C TYR A 195 -3.91 -34.89 -15.83
N ASP A 196 -5.23 -34.85 -15.90
CA ASP A 196 -5.99 -33.67 -16.31
C ASP A 196 -6.20 -32.76 -15.10
N LEU A 197 -5.93 -31.47 -15.30
CA LEU A 197 -6.12 -30.42 -14.31
C LEU A 197 -7.02 -29.34 -14.89
N GLU A 198 -7.84 -28.74 -14.04
CA GLU A 198 -8.64 -27.56 -14.40
C GLU A 198 -8.51 -26.46 -13.37
N LEU A 199 -8.66 -25.22 -13.82
CA LEU A 199 -8.83 -24.04 -12.99
C LEU A 199 -10.04 -23.28 -13.52
N ASP A 200 -11.03 -23.09 -12.67
CA ASP A 200 -12.25 -22.37 -13.00
C ASP A 200 -11.98 -20.85 -13.00
N LEU A 201 -12.06 -20.24 -14.18
CA LEU A 201 -11.94 -18.78 -14.34
C LEU A 201 -13.24 -18.06 -13.97
N SER A 202 -14.38 -18.75 -14.00
CA SER A 202 -15.67 -18.22 -13.53
C SER A 202 -15.77 -18.19 -12.00
N ALA A 203 -15.13 -19.13 -11.31
CA ALA A 203 -15.02 -19.14 -9.83
C ALA A 203 -14.25 -17.94 -9.27
N HIS A 204 -13.51 -17.22 -10.12
CA HIS A 204 -12.76 -16.00 -9.78
C HIS A 204 -12.81 -14.91 -10.86
N LYS A 205 -13.91 -14.78 -11.62
CA LYS A 205 -14.35 -13.40 -11.88
C LYS A 205 -14.58 -12.86 -10.48
N SER A 206 -13.82 -11.87 -10.01
CA SER A 206 -14.06 -11.29 -8.70
C SER A 206 -15.54 -10.86 -8.71
N ILE A 207 -16.41 -11.69 -8.12
CA ILE A 207 -17.75 -11.27 -7.79
C ILE A 207 -17.42 -10.18 -6.77
N GLY A 208 -17.55 -8.93 -7.19
CA GLY A 208 -17.24 -7.79 -6.35
C GLY A 208 -15.95 -7.00 -6.60
N ARG A 209 -15.89 -5.85 -5.93
CA ARG A 209 -14.82 -4.84 -6.01
C ARG A 209 -13.80 -5.06 -4.90
N PRO A 210 -12.48 -4.97 -5.14
CA PRO A 210 -11.49 -5.16 -4.09
C PRO A 210 -11.64 -4.09 -3.02
N TYR A 211 -11.60 -4.52 -1.76
CA TYR A 211 -11.57 -3.63 -0.60
C TYR A 211 -10.46 -4.01 0.38
N TYR A 212 -10.11 -3.05 1.22
CA TYR A 212 -9.12 -3.18 2.28
C TYR A 212 -9.65 -2.49 3.53
N ILE A 213 -9.35 -3.05 4.70
CA ILE A 213 -9.50 -2.33 5.98
C ILE A 213 -8.10 -1.99 6.45
N VAL A 214 -7.89 -0.72 6.77
CA VAL A 214 -6.58 -0.16 7.11
C VAL A 214 -6.71 0.69 8.35
N ASP A 215 -5.83 0.45 9.32
CA ASP A 215 -5.71 1.28 10.51
C ASP A 215 -4.64 2.36 10.25
N SER A 216 -5.05 3.61 10.13
CA SER A 216 -4.16 4.77 9.96
C SER A 216 -3.65 5.30 11.31
N PHE A 217 -2.45 5.88 11.34
CA PHE A 217 -1.79 6.33 12.58
C PHE A 217 -1.60 5.19 13.59
N ALA A 218 -1.54 3.95 13.12
CA ALA A 218 -1.47 2.77 13.96
C ALA A 218 -0.11 2.63 14.63
N ASN A 219 -0.12 2.19 15.89
CA ASN A 219 1.05 1.65 16.53
C ASN A 219 1.23 0.20 16.05
N VAL A 220 2.31 -0.06 15.32
CA VAL A 220 2.59 -1.38 14.72
C VAL A 220 2.70 -2.50 15.75
N ASP A 221 2.99 -2.19 17.00
CA ASP A 221 3.09 -3.16 18.09
C ASP A 221 1.78 -3.48 18.79
N VAL A 222 0.77 -2.62 18.63
CA VAL A 222 -0.55 -2.74 19.26
C VAL A 222 -1.59 -3.04 18.18
N PRO A 223 -1.99 -4.31 17.99
CA PRO A 223 -3.05 -4.67 17.05
C PRO A 223 -4.36 -3.96 17.37
N GLY A 224 -5.04 -3.45 16.34
CA GLY A 224 -6.29 -2.70 16.50
C GLY A 224 -6.10 -1.28 17.04
N SER A 225 -4.88 -0.75 17.07
CA SER A 225 -4.64 0.68 17.28
C SER A 225 -4.87 1.48 15.99
N GLY A 226 -4.81 2.80 16.07
CA GLY A 226 -5.04 3.71 14.95
C GLY A 226 -6.53 3.91 14.64
N ASN A 227 -6.79 4.64 13.56
CA ASN A 227 -8.13 4.96 13.06
C ASN A 227 -8.48 4.07 11.85
N PRO A 228 -9.47 3.17 11.97
CA PRO A 228 -9.82 2.24 10.90
C PRO A 228 -10.60 2.93 9.78
N ALA A 229 -10.17 2.74 8.54
CA ALA A 229 -10.92 3.11 7.35
C ALA A 229 -11.04 1.94 6.38
N ALA A 230 -12.19 1.85 5.71
CA ALA A 230 -12.35 0.99 4.54
C ALA A 230 -11.84 1.72 3.29
N VAL A 231 -11.13 1.02 2.41
CA VAL A 231 -10.64 1.54 1.14
C VAL A 231 -11.16 0.63 0.03
N VAL A 232 -11.96 1.18 -0.89
CA VAL A 232 -12.51 0.46 -2.05
C VAL A 232 -11.89 1.02 -3.32
N ILE A 233 -11.22 0.15 -4.09
CA ILE A 233 -10.62 0.55 -5.37
C ILE A 233 -11.62 0.31 -6.50
N LEU A 234 -12.06 1.38 -7.15
CA LEU A 234 -12.93 1.33 -8.31
C LEU A 234 -12.09 1.27 -9.60
N LYS A 235 -12.53 0.46 -10.56
CA LYS A 235 -11.88 0.31 -11.86
C LYS A 235 -12.60 1.18 -12.89
N SER A 236 -11.93 2.24 -13.33
CA SER A 236 -12.33 2.97 -14.52
C SER A 236 -11.72 2.29 -15.76
N THR A 237 -12.51 2.14 -16.82
CA THR A 237 -12.05 1.61 -18.12
C THR A 237 -12.53 2.51 -19.25
N LYS A 238 -11.99 2.36 -20.46
CA LYS A 238 -12.42 3.18 -21.62
C LYS A 238 -13.92 3.09 -21.91
N ASP A 239 -14.52 1.93 -21.63
CA ASP A 239 -15.95 1.67 -21.87
C ASP A 239 -16.82 1.88 -20.62
N ASN A 240 -16.20 2.16 -19.47
CA ASN A 240 -16.86 2.39 -18.18
C ASN A 240 -16.10 3.45 -17.39
N VAL A 241 -16.20 4.69 -17.88
CA VAL A 241 -15.65 5.87 -17.22
C VAL A 241 -16.52 6.20 -16.02
N ILE A 242 -15.89 6.38 -14.87
CA ILE A 242 -16.60 6.71 -13.63
C ILE A 242 -16.95 8.19 -13.65
N ASP A 243 -18.24 8.52 -13.69
CA ASP A 243 -18.73 9.87 -13.39
C ASP A 243 -18.83 10.04 -11.86
N PRO A 244 -18.00 10.89 -11.23
CA PRO A 244 -18.03 11.11 -9.78
C PRO A 244 -19.38 11.65 -9.27
N ASN A 245 -20.20 12.22 -10.14
CA ASN A 245 -21.46 12.85 -9.74
C ASN A 245 -22.69 12.02 -10.12
N GLU A 246 -22.49 10.79 -10.61
CA GLU A 246 -23.59 9.87 -10.95
C GLU A 246 -24.41 9.53 -9.68
N PRO A 247 -25.71 9.87 -9.61
CA PRO A 247 -26.51 9.66 -8.39
C PRO A 247 -26.59 8.20 -7.94
N GLN A 248 -26.57 7.24 -8.88
CA GLN A 248 -26.58 5.81 -8.59
C GLN A 248 -25.28 5.38 -7.92
N LEU A 249 -24.13 5.88 -8.41
CA LEU A 249 -22.83 5.59 -7.81
C LEU A 249 -22.73 6.16 -6.40
N LEU A 250 -23.16 7.41 -6.19
CA LEU A 250 -23.15 8.06 -4.88
C LEU A 250 -24.05 7.34 -3.87
N SER A 251 -25.24 6.94 -4.30
CA SER A 251 -26.16 6.15 -3.47
C SER A 251 -25.56 4.80 -3.09
N TRP A 252 -24.87 4.14 -4.03
CA TRP A 252 -24.19 2.88 -3.79
C TRP A 252 -22.99 3.03 -2.82
N MET A 253 -22.16 4.06 -3.00
CA MET A 253 -21.04 4.37 -2.08
C MET A 253 -21.54 4.59 -0.64
N LEU A 254 -22.67 5.27 -0.47
CA LEU A 254 -23.27 5.45 0.85
C LEU A 254 -23.76 4.13 1.45
N ILE A 255 -24.42 3.27 0.66
CA ILE A 255 -24.87 1.94 1.12
C ILE A 255 -23.68 1.09 1.59
N VAL A 256 -22.59 1.08 0.83
CA VAL A 256 -21.39 0.31 1.16
C VAL A 256 -20.70 0.87 2.40
N ALA A 257 -20.61 2.20 2.53
CA ALA A 257 -20.04 2.82 3.72
C ALA A 257 -20.85 2.48 4.98
N LYS A 258 -22.18 2.45 4.85
CA LYS A 258 -23.09 2.00 5.91
C LYS A 258 -22.90 0.52 6.25
N GLU A 259 -22.62 -0.35 5.27
CA GLU A 259 -22.36 -1.77 5.51
C GLU A 259 -21.05 -1.98 6.29
N PHE A 260 -19.98 -1.25 5.93
CA PHE A 260 -18.71 -1.32 6.68
C PHE A 260 -18.86 -0.77 8.10
N ASN A 261 -19.69 0.26 8.29
CA ASN A 261 -19.95 0.90 9.59
C ASN A 261 -18.66 1.29 10.35
N LEU A 262 -17.65 1.75 9.60
CA LEU A 262 -16.43 2.37 10.13
C LEU A 262 -16.59 3.89 10.16
N SER A 263 -15.61 4.60 10.74
CA SER A 263 -15.55 6.07 10.74
C SER A 263 -15.73 6.59 9.30
N GLU A 264 -14.93 6.06 8.37
CA GLU A 264 -14.97 6.44 6.96
C GLU A 264 -14.69 5.25 6.03
N THR A 265 -15.33 5.31 4.86
CA THR A 265 -14.99 4.51 3.67
C THR A 265 -14.50 5.45 2.58
N ALA A 266 -13.26 5.23 2.12
CA ALA A 266 -12.65 5.90 0.98
C ALA A 266 -12.84 5.10 -0.30
N TYR A 267 -13.33 5.75 -1.35
CA TYR A 267 -13.42 5.18 -2.69
C TYR A 267 -12.39 5.85 -3.59
N VAL A 268 -11.54 5.07 -4.25
CA VAL A 268 -10.46 5.60 -5.09
C VAL A 268 -10.48 5.01 -6.50
N TRP A 269 -10.20 5.85 -7.50
CA TRP A 269 -10.01 5.42 -8.89
C TRP A 269 -9.03 6.33 -9.63
N LEU A 270 -8.50 5.81 -10.74
CA LEU A 270 -7.45 6.50 -11.50
C LEU A 270 -8.02 7.75 -12.20
N HIS A 271 -7.26 8.84 -12.17
CA HIS A 271 -7.58 10.07 -12.91
C HIS A 271 -7.29 9.91 -14.41
N GLU A 272 -8.13 10.50 -15.27
CA GLU A 272 -8.12 10.29 -16.73
C GLU A 272 -6.82 10.76 -17.42
N ASP A 273 -6.23 11.86 -16.96
CA ASP A 273 -5.01 12.46 -17.53
C ASP A 273 -3.67 11.79 -17.13
N HIS A 274 -3.69 10.55 -16.62
CA HIS A 274 -2.46 9.86 -16.20
C HIS A 274 -1.54 9.55 -17.40
N LYS A 275 -0.43 10.30 -17.55
CA LYS A 275 0.68 9.98 -18.46
C LYS A 275 1.72 9.10 -17.77
N ARG A 276 2.25 8.08 -18.47
CA ARG A 276 3.34 7.23 -17.97
C ARG A 276 4.56 8.11 -17.62
N GLY A 277 5.10 7.95 -16.41
CA GLY A 277 6.32 8.66 -15.95
C GLY A 277 6.09 9.94 -15.14
N GLN A 278 4.85 10.29 -14.79
CA GLN A 278 4.52 11.45 -13.94
C GLN A 278 3.87 11.04 -12.61
N GLU A 279 3.63 12.02 -11.72
CA GLU A 279 2.87 11.87 -10.48
C GLU A 279 1.55 11.13 -10.75
N ARG A 280 1.19 10.19 -9.86
CA ARG A 280 -0.02 9.40 -10.06
C ARG A 280 -1.20 10.11 -9.41
N HIS A 281 -2.06 10.66 -10.26
CA HIS A 281 -3.31 11.29 -9.85
C HIS A 281 -4.43 10.27 -9.72
N TRP A 282 -5.16 10.37 -8.61
CA TRP A 282 -6.32 9.54 -8.28
C TRP A 282 -7.47 10.43 -7.86
N TYR A 283 -8.70 10.05 -8.19
CA TYR A 283 -9.86 10.62 -7.53
C TYR A 283 -10.10 9.90 -6.20
N ILE A 284 -10.63 10.63 -5.21
CA ILE A 284 -11.04 10.06 -3.93
C ILE A 284 -12.36 10.66 -3.44
N ARG A 285 -13.22 9.84 -2.84
CA ARG A 285 -14.46 10.25 -2.17
C ARG A 285 -14.55 9.59 -0.80
N TYR A 286 -15.06 10.30 0.20
CA TYR A 286 -15.15 9.82 1.58
C TYR A 286 -16.59 9.77 2.05
N PHE A 287 -16.99 8.64 2.63
CA PHE A 287 -18.33 8.48 3.18
C PHE A 287 -18.24 7.96 4.61
N THR A 288 -18.93 8.65 5.51
CA THR A 288 -19.37 8.06 6.78
C THR A 288 -20.56 7.11 6.51
N PRO A 289 -21.07 6.38 7.52
CA PRO A 289 -22.27 5.56 7.35
C PRO A 289 -23.55 6.33 6.98
N THR A 290 -23.55 7.66 7.10
CA THR A 290 -24.76 8.49 6.95
C THR A 290 -24.64 9.56 5.88
N VAL A 291 -23.43 10.05 5.58
CA VAL A 291 -23.22 11.17 4.66
C VAL A 291 -21.82 11.14 4.04
N GLU A 292 -21.70 11.74 2.87
CA GLU A 292 -20.41 12.08 2.29
C GLU A 292 -19.71 13.21 3.07
N VAL A 293 -18.40 13.13 3.18
CA VAL A 293 -17.55 14.18 3.76
C VAL A 293 -16.58 14.70 2.70
N ASP A 294 -16.40 16.02 2.65
CA ASP A 294 -15.60 16.65 1.59
C ASP A 294 -14.10 16.31 1.69
N LEU A 295 -13.60 16.07 2.91
CA LEU A 295 -12.20 15.76 3.18
C LEU A 295 -12.02 14.90 4.44
N CYS A 296 -11.18 13.86 4.38
CA CYS A 296 -10.82 13.05 5.55
C CYS A 296 -9.36 12.54 5.51
N GLY A 297 -8.52 13.04 6.43
CA GLY A 297 -7.08 12.77 6.41
C GLY A 297 -6.67 11.31 6.68
N HIS A 298 -7.26 10.64 7.67
CA HIS A 298 -6.85 9.26 7.99
C HIS A 298 -7.29 8.27 6.90
N ALA A 299 -8.43 8.51 6.25
CA ALA A 299 -8.90 7.73 5.12
C ALA A 299 -8.06 7.98 3.86
N THR A 300 -7.56 9.21 3.64
CA THR A 300 -6.54 9.49 2.61
C THR A 300 -5.26 8.70 2.89
N LEU A 301 -4.79 8.70 4.14
CA LEU A 301 -3.58 7.97 4.54
C LEU A 301 -3.76 6.45 4.33
N ALA A 302 -4.93 5.91 4.68
CA ALA A 302 -5.29 4.53 4.43
C ALA A 302 -5.25 4.19 2.93
N ALA A 303 -5.88 5.01 2.10
CA ALA A 303 -5.92 4.84 0.65
C ALA A 303 -4.51 4.91 0.03
N ALA A 304 -3.70 5.89 0.44
CA ALA A 304 -2.31 6.01 0.03
C ALA A 304 -1.49 4.77 0.39
N GLY A 305 -1.69 4.20 1.59
CA GLY A 305 -1.01 2.99 2.03
C GLY A 305 -1.23 1.79 1.11
N ILE A 306 -2.48 1.60 0.65
CA ILE A 306 -2.83 0.56 -0.31
C ILE A 306 -2.26 0.88 -1.69
N LEU A 307 -2.37 2.13 -2.15
CA LEU A 307 -1.86 2.54 -3.45
C LEU A 307 -0.34 2.37 -3.52
N TYR A 308 0.43 2.86 -2.55
CA TYR A 308 1.89 2.68 -2.55
C TYR A 308 2.31 1.22 -2.63
N ARG A 309 1.61 0.34 -1.92
CA ARG A 309 1.89 -1.09 -1.94
C ARG A 309 1.60 -1.71 -3.30
N THR A 310 0.38 -1.52 -3.81
CA THR A 310 -0.03 -2.05 -5.11
C THR A 310 0.78 -1.47 -6.28
N MET A 311 1.31 -0.26 -6.14
CA MET A 311 2.20 0.35 -7.11
C MET A 311 3.65 -0.13 -7.00
N SER A 312 4.15 -0.39 -5.80
CA SER A 312 5.50 -0.98 -5.60
C SER A 312 5.59 -2.43 -6.03
N GLU A 313 4.52 -3.20 -5.87
CA GLU A 313 4.42 -4.54 -6.47
C GLU A 313 4.43 -4.51 -8.03
N ARG A 314 4.16 -3.34 -8.64
CA ARG A 314 4.08 -3.17 -10.10
C ARG A 314 5.26 -2.44 -10.74
N ASN A 315 6.00 -1.64 -9.98
CA ASN A 315 7.08 -0.77 -10.46
C ASN A 315 8.19 -0.67 -9.38
N ALA A 316 9.26 -1.45 -9.52
CA ALA A 316 10.34 -1.55 -8.52
C ALA A 316 11.43 -0.45 -8.61
N GLY A 317 11.37 0.49 -9.56
CA GLY A 317 12.51 1.38 -9.86
C GLY A 317 12.30 2.91 -9.80
N SER A 318 11.38 3.45 -8.99
CA SER A 318 11.24 4.92 -8.89
C SER A 318 11.23 5.39 -7.43
N ASN A 319 12.27 6.15 -7.07
CA ASN A 319 12.58 6.65 -5.73
C ASN A 319 11.73 7.84 -5.25
N ASN A 320 10.72 8.28 -6.01
CA ASN A 320 9.86 9.38 -5.58
C ASN A 320 8.40 9.14 -5.96
N LYS A 321 7.72 8.27 -5.20
CA LYS A 321 6.30 7.98 -5.42
C LYS A 321 5.47 9.02 -4.69
N VAL A 322 5.11 10.08 -5.40
CA VAL A 322 4.07 11.02 -4.98
C VAL A 322 2.71 10.48 -5.47
N VAL A 323 1.73 10.40 -4.57
CA VAL A 323 0.33 10.12 -4.94
C VAL A 323 -0.48 11.36 -4.65
N VAL A 324 -1.15 11.86 -5.69
CA VAL A 324 -1.98 13.06 -5.64
C VAL A 324 -3.44 12.63 -5.71
N PHE A 325 -4.23 13.00 -4.71
CA PHE A 325 -5.65 12.74 -4.66
C PHE A 325 -6.44 14.00 -4.99
N HIS A 326 -7.35 13.89 -5.95
CA HIS A 326 -8.40 14.85 -6.25
C HIS A 326 -9.63 14.47 -5.43
N ALA A 327 -9.77 15.10 -4.26
CA ALA A 327 -10.99 15.02 -3.47
C ALA A 327 -12.05 15.97 -4.04
N LYS A 328 -13.26 15.95 -3.47
CA LYS A 328 -14.39 16.75 -3.97
C LYS A 328 -14.11 18.26 -3.93
N GLU A 329 -13.49 18.75 -2.85
CA GLU A 329 -13.24 20.18 -2.63
C GLU A 329 -11.74 20.52 -2.51
N ASP A 330 -10.82 19.54 -2.62
CA ASP A 330 -9.39 19.76 -2.39
C ASP A 330 -8.48 18.78 -3.13
N ILE A 331 -7.19 19.11 -3.24
CA ILE A 331 -6.13 18.25 -3.76
C ILE A 331 -5.16 17.92 -2.63
N LEU A 332 -5.00 16.62 -2.36
CA LEU A 332 -4.13 16.13 -1.30
C LEU A 332 -2.94 15.41 -1.89
N THR A 333 -1.75 15.83 -1.47
CA THR A 333 -0.51 15.17 -1.86
C THR A 333 0.00 14.32 -0.72
N THR A 334 0.25 13.05 -1.03
CA THR A 334 0.88 12.10 -0.11
C THR A 334 2.27 11.73 -0.63
N THR A 335 3.19 11.50 0.30
CA THR A 335 4.52 10.99 0.01
C THR A 335 4.80 9.76 0.87
N LEU A 336 5.52 8.80 0.29
CA LEU A 336 6.02 7.65 1.02
C LEU A 336 7.24 8.08 1.84
N ALA A 337 7.25 7.80 3.14
CA ALA A 337 8.44 8.07 3.96
C ALA A 337 9.61 7.15 3.53
N PRO A 338 10.88 7.52 3.78
CA PRO A 338 12.03 6.64 3.60
C PRO A 338 11.80 5.28 4.28
N ALA A 339 12.17 4.19 3.61
CA ALA A 339 11.88 2.81 4.05
C ALA A 339 10.39 2.55 4.40
N GLY A 340 9.45 3.35 3.88
CA GLY A 340 8.08 3.40 4.38
C GLY A 340 7.26 2.14 4.14
N LEU A 341 7.62 1.26 3.21
CA LEU A 341 6.91 0.01 2.91
C LEU A 341 7.50 -1.16 3.70
N LYS A 342 6.73 -1.72 4.63
CA LYS A 342 7.19 -2.82 5.50
C LYS A 342 6.14 -3.90 5.71
N VAL A 343 6.60 -5.04 6.21
CA VAL A 343 5.74 -6.11 6.74
C VAL A 343 6.07 -6.28 8.21
N VAL A 344 5.25 -5.70 9.10
CA VAL A 344 5.44 -5.78 10.55
C VAL A 344 4.54 -6.86 11.12
N LYS A 345 5.11 -7.88 11.77
CA LYS A 345 4.38 -9.03 12.34
C LYS A 345 3.39 -9.66 11.33
N LYS A 346 3.84 -9.85 10.08
CA LYS A 346 3.06 -10.37 8.93
C LYS A 346 1.93 -9.45 8.42
N ARG A 347 1.83 -8.21 8.89
CA ARG A 347 0.87 -7.22 8.39
C ARG A 347 1.55 -6.19 7.49
N PRO A 348 1.00 -5.88 6.32
CA PRO A 348 1.39 -4.73 5.53
C PRO A 348 1.36 -3.44 6.35
N ALA A 349 2.46 -2.70 6.39
CA ALA A 349 2.54 -1.39 7.02
C ALA A 349 3.19 -0.39 6.06
N THR A 350 2.63 0.81 5.97
CA THR A 350 3.12 1.87 5.11
C THR A 350 3.22 3.19 5.89
N LYS A 351 4.42 3.77 6.06
CA LYS A 351 4.59 5.12 6.66
C LYS A 351 4.44 6.19 5.59
N ILE A 352 3.49 7.10 5.80
CA ILE A 352 3.05 8.10 4.81
C ILE A 352 3.08 9.48 5.45
N ALA A 353 3.46 10.48 4.67
CA ALA A 353 3.46 11.87 5.05
C ALA A 353 2.50 12.69 4.18
N MET A 354 1.89 13.72 4.78
CA MET A 354 0.99 14.68 4.16
C MET A 354 1.34 16.08 4.65
N LYS A 355 1.42 17.06 3.74
CA LYS A 355 1.76 18.44 4.08
C LYS A 355 0.51 19.32 4.13
N PHE A 356 0.35 20.05 5.22
CA PHE A 356 -0.76 20.98 5.44
C PHE A 356 -0.24 22.37 5.87
N PRO A 357 -1.05 23.43 5.76
CA PRO A 357 -0.72 24.71 6.38
C PRO A 357 -0.62 24.57 7.90
N ALA A 358 0.41 25.16 8.50
CA ALA A 358 0.54 25.21 9.96
C ALA A 358 -0.42 26.27 10.50
N LYS A 359 -1.31 25.88 11.44
CA LYS A 359 -2.31 26.79 12.00
C LYS A 359 -2.45 26.59 13.50
N GLU A 360 -1.73 27.42 14.27
CA GLU A 360 -1.87 27.46 15.72
C GLU A 360 -3.32 27.80 16.14
N PRO A 361 -3.81 27.20 17.24
CA PRO A 361 -5.10 27.59 17.81
C PRO A 361 -5.03 29.04 18.30
N LYS A 362 -6.08 29.82 18.03
CA LYS A 362 -6.21 31.19 18.55
C LYS A 362 -6.79 31.14 19.95
N GLU A 363 -6.14 31.81 20.89
CA GLU A 363 -6.64 31.91 22.27
C GLU A 363 -8.04 32.53 22.30
N ILE A 364 -8.94 31.95 23.09
CA ILE A 364 -10.26 32.52 23.37
C ILE A 364 -10.12 33.41 24.61
N THR A 365 -10.31 34.72 24.43
CA THR A 365 -10.16 35.72 25.49
C THR A 365 -11.48 36.25 26.03
N GLU A 366 -12.59 36.02 25.33
CA GLU A 366 -13.92 36.47 25.75
C GLU A 366 -14.38 35.65 26.96
N GLU A 367 -14.63 36.31 28.08
CA GLU A 367 -14.92 35.68 29.38
C GLU A 367 -16.12 34.72 29.30
N ALA A 368 -17.18 35.12 28.59
CA ALA A 368 -18.37 34.28 28.40
C ALA A 368 -18.07 32.99 27.63
N ASP A 369 -17.18 33.03 26.63
CA ASP A 369 -16.80 31.86 25.84
C ASP A 369 -15.88 30.93 26.66
N VAL A 370 -14.96 31.52 27.43
CA VAL A 370 -14.11 30.78 28.38
C VAL A 370 -14.96 30.05 29.42
N GLU A 371 -15.92 30.73 30.05
CA GLU A 371 -16.85 30.13 31.01
C GLU A 371 -17.68 29.01 30.38
N ALA A 372 -18.13 29.20 29.14
CA ALA A 372 -18.88 28.18 28.41
C ALA A 372 -18.03 26.92 28.16
N VAL A 373 -16.76 27.07 27.76
CA VAL A 373 -15.83 25.95 27.58
C VAL A 373 -15.54 25.25 28.92
N GLN A 374 -15.29 26.01 29.99
CA GLN A 374 -15.05 25.44 31.33
C GLN A 374 -16.26 24.64 31.81
N LYS A 375 -17.47 25.17 31.62
CA LYS A 375 -18.71 24.49 31.97
C LYS A 375 -18.87 23.17 31.24
N ILE A 376 -18.63 23.12 29.93
CA ILE A 376 -18.77 21.88 29.17
C ILE A 376 -17.71 20.83 29.58
N LEU A 377 -16.47 21.25 29.88
CA LEU A 377 -15.43 20.34 30.39
C LEU A 377 -15.80 19.76 31.76
N TRP A 378 -16.41 20.56 32.65
CA TRP A 378 -16.94 20.07 33.92
C TRP A 378 -18.11 19.10 33.73
N GLU A 379 -19.06 19.42 32.85
CA GLU A 379 -20.22 18.58 32.60
C GLU A 379 -19.83 17.24 31.97
N ALA A 380 -18.96 17.28 30.95
CA ALA A 380 -18.50 16.12 30.19
C ALA A 380 -17.49 15.24 30.95
N PHE A 381 -16.49 15.87 31.59
CA PHE A 381 -15.30 15.19 32.11
C PHE A 381 -15.05 15.40 33.61
N LYS A 382 -15.83 16.26 34.28
CA LYS A 382 -15.60 16.67 35.69
C LYS A 382 -14.23 17.36 35.89
N VAL A 383 -13.72 18.01 34.86
CA VAL A 383 -12.45 18.76 34.90
C VAL A 383 -12.68 20.13 35.56
N PRO A 384 -12.00 20.44 36.67
CA PRO A 384 -12.03 21.76 37.29
C PRO A 384 -11.38 22.85 36.41
N SER A 385 -11.71 24.12 36.62
CA SER A 385 -11.17 25.20 35.79
C SER A 385 -9.72 25.59 36.10
N ASP A 386 -9.22 25.32 37.32
CA ASP A 386 -7.86 25.66 37.78
C ASP A 386 -6.77 24.75 37.18
N VAL A 387 -7.16 23.63 36.56
CA VAL A 387 -6.26 22.69 35.88
C VAL A 387 -6.22 22.88 34.36
N ILE A 388 -6.93 23.88 33.83
CA ILE A 388 -6.93 24.25 32.42
C ILE A 388 -5.81 25.26 32.19
N LEU A 389 -4.89 24.93 31.29
CA LEU A 389 -3.70 25.72 30.99
C LEU A 389 -3.90 26.67 29.80
N PHE A 390 -4.75 26.29 28.85
CA PHE A 390 -5.03 27.07 27.64
C PHE A 390 -6.40 26.69 27.06
N ILE A 391 -7.13 27.69 26.55
CA ILE A 391 -8.35 27.50 25.77
C ILE A 391 -8.20 28.28 24.47
N GLY A 392 -8.39 27.61 23.35
CA GLY A 392 -8.33 28.22 22.03
C GLY A 392 -9.30 27.62 21.04
N LEU A 393 -9.27 28.16 19.84
CA LEU A 393 -10.09 27.75 18.70
C LEU A 393 -9.19 27.54 17.48
N SER A 394 -9.28 26.37 16.87
CA SER A 394 -8.66 26.11 15.57
C SER A 394 -9.42 26.84 14.44
N ASP A 395 -8.76 27.02 13.31
CA ASP A 395 -9.35 27.67 12.14
C ASP A 395 -10.49 26.85 11.50
N ILE A 396 -10.51 25.53 11.74
CA ILE A 396 -11.56 24.61 11.29
C ILE A 396 -12.70 24.44 12.32
N GLY A 397 -12.65 25.19 13.43
CA GLY A 397 -13.73 25.27 14.41
C GLY A 397 -13.73 24.20 15.51
N ASP A 398 -12.61 23.49 15.71
CA ASP A 398 -12.40 22.68 16.91
C ASP A 398 -11.98 23.56 18.09
N VAL A 399 -12.59 23.32 19.25
CA VAL A 399 -12.18 23.90 20.53
C VAL A 399 -10.96 23.16 21.02
N PHE A 400 -9.90 23.89 21.35
CA PHE A 400 -8.62 23.36 21.77
C PHE A 400 -8.41 23.66 23.25
N VAL A 401 -8.17 22.64 24.06
CA VAL A 401 -8.01 22.77 25.51
C VAL A 401 -6.74 22.06 25.94
N GLU A 402 -5.78 22.82 26.48
CA GLU A 402 -4.66 22.22 27.18
C GLU A 402 -4.98 22.06 28.67
N LEU A 403 -4.76 20.86 29.20
CA LEU A 403 -4.91 20.52 30.61
C LEU A 403 -3.55 20.20 31.23
N THR A 404 -3.48 20.27 32.56
CA THR A 404 -2.38 19.60 33.27
C THR A 404 -2.38 18.08 32.95
N PRO A 405 -1.21 17.42 32.93
CA PRO A 405 -1.15 15.97 32.68
C PRO A 405 -1.99 15.14 33.67
N ASP A 406 -2.05 15.55 34.95
CA ASP A 406 -2.86 14.86 35.97
C ASP A 406 -4.35 14.96 35.66
N ALA A 407 -4.83 16.13 35.23
CA ALA A 407 -6.21 16.33 34.84
C ALA A 407 -6.57 15.58 33.55
N PHE A 408 -5.65 15.51 32.59
CA PHE A 408 -5.83 14.72 31.37
C PHE A 408 -5.97 13.22 31.68
N ASP A 409 -5.09 12.67 32.53
CA ASP A 409 -5.16 11.28 32.98
C ASP A 409 -6.48 10.99 33.72
N ALA A 410 -6.93 11.94 34.56
CA ALA A 410 -8.13 11.79 35.37
C ALA A 410 -9.43 11.74 34.56
N ILE A 411 -9.43 12.13 33.27
CA ILE A 411 -10.61 11.99 32.41
C ILE A 411 -11.01 10.52 32.29
N GLY A 412 -10.04 9.60 32.20
CA GLY A 412 -10.29 8.18 31.99
C GLY A 412 -11.07 7.87 30.70
N TYR A 413 -11.50 6.63 30.54
CA TYR A 413 -12.34 6.21 29.41
C TYR A 413 -13.81 6.04 29.80
N ASP A 414 -14.07 5.75 31.07
CA ASP A 414 -15.41 5.52 31.61
C ASP A 414 -16.12 6.83 32.01
N ASN A 415 -17.46 6.77 32.04
CA ASN A 415 -18.34 7.82 32.60
C ASN A 415 -18.30 9.19 31.90
N ILE A 416 -17.74 9.29 30.69
CA ILE A 416 -17.77 10.51 29.87
C ILE A 416 -19.21 10.84 29.47
N GLN A 417 -19.65 12.07 29.77
CA GLN A 417 -21.02 12.51 29.49
C GLN A 417 -21.15 13.14 28.08
N TYR A 418 -21.11 12.30 27.03
CA TYR A 418 -21.16 12.78 25.64
C TYR A 418 -22.39 13.64 25.30
N ASN A 419 -23.51 13.42 25.98
CA ASN A 419 -24.73 14.22 25.80
C ASN A 419 -24.52 15.71 26.10
N ALA A 420 -23.55 16.06 26.96
CA ALA A 420 -23.25 17.45 27.24
C ALA A 420 -22.80 18.18 25.95
N PHE A 421 -21.99 17.54 25.10
CA PHE A 421 -21.56 18.13 23.82
C PHE A 421 -22.70 18.30 22.82
N LEU A 422 -23.69 17.40 22.84
CA LEU A 422 -24.86 17.50 21.97
C LEU A 422 -25.78 18.67 22.34
N GLN A 423 -25.85 19.01 23.63
CA GLN A 423 -26.69 20.10 24.15
C GLN A 423 -26.01 21.46 24.09
N TRP A 424 -24.69 21.50 23.95
CA TRP A 424 -23.91 22.73 23.90
C TRP A 424 -24.08 23.45 22.56
N ASP A 425 -24.26 24.77 22.59
CA ASP A 425 -24.46 25.65 21.43
C ASP A 425 -23.20 26.40 20.98
N GLY A 426 -22.11 26.37 21.76
CA GLY A 426 -20.93 27.21 21.54
C GLY A 426 -20.14 26.92 20.27
N TYR A 427 -19.76 25.66 20.02
CA TYR A 427 -18.90 25.31 18.87
C TYR A 427 -19.34 24.06 18.12
N THR A 428 -19.00 24.03 16.83
CA THR A 428 -19.73 23.26 15.80
C THR A 428 -19.05 21.98 15.36
N ARG A 429 -17.72 21.85 15.48
CA ARG A 429 -16.98 20.68 14.97
C ARG A 429 -16.63 19.66 16.06
N GLY A 430 -15.77 20.01 17.02
CA GLY A 430 -15.36 19.10 18.09
C GLY A 430 -14.54 19.76 19.20
N VAL A 431 -14.18 18.98 20.21
CA VAL A 431 -13.31 19.40 21.32
C VAL A 431 -12.05 18.53 21.34
N VAL A 432 -10.90 19.17 21.22
CA VAL A 432 -9.58 18.60 21.44
C VAL A 432 -9.15 18.90 22.87
N VAL A 433 -8.90 17.87 23.67
CA VAL A 433 -8.18 18.02 24.95
C VAL A 433 -6.77 17.48 24.77
N CYS A 434 -5.77 18.17 25.30
CA CYS A 434 -4.37 17.77 25.20
C CYS A 434 -3.59 18.08 26.47
N CYS A 435 -2.40 17.48 26.58
CA CYS A 435 -1.42 17.84 27.60
C CYS A 435 -0.01 17.51 27.10
N GLU A 436 0.99 18.20 27.66
CA GLU A 436 2.40 17.85 27.49
C GLU A 436 2.72 16.49 28.13
N ALA A 437 3.59 15.70 27.50
CA ALA A 437 4.00 14.41 28.03
C ALA A 437 4.91 14.56 29.25
N ARG A 438 4.65 13.79 30.32
CA ARG A 438 5.57 13.73 31.46
C ARG A 438 6.86 12.99 31.07
N PRO A 439 8.04 13.43 31.52
CA PRO A 439 9.26 12.67 31.35
C PRO A 439 9.14 11.31 32.07
N PRO A 440 9.76 10.24 31.54
CA PRO A 440 9.68 8.93 32.17
C PRO A 440 10.31 8.98 33.57
N SER A 441 9.62 8.43 34.56
CA SER A 441 10.14 8.37 35.93
C SER A 441 11.40 7.49 35.94
N ARG A 442 12.55 8.05 36.35
CA ARG A 442 13.75 7.26 36.65
C ARG A 442 13.51 6.42 37.90
N THR A 443 12.82 5.29 37.77
CA THR A 443 12.80 4.26 38.80
C THR A 443 13.68 3.11 38.36
N THR A 444 14.87 3.05 38.94
CA THR A 444 15.80 1.93 38.86
C THR A 444 15.27 0.78 39.71
N GLU A 445 14.25 0.06 39.26
CA GLU A 445 13.92 -1.24 39.85
C GLU A 445 13.20 -2.08 38.80
N LYS A 446 13.64 -3.33 38.66
CA LYS A 446 13.06 -4.30 37.71
C LYS A 446 11.55 -4.36 37.93
N ALA A 447 10.77 -3.87 36.98
CA ALA A 447 9.33 -4.07 36.94
C ALA A 447 9.04 -5.57 36.82
N THR A 448 8.75 -6.21 37.94
CA THR A 448 8.08 -7.50 38.01
C THR A 448 6.60 -7.24 38.24
N ASP A 449 5.80 -7.79 37.33
CA ASP A 449 4.34 -7.84 37.30
C ASP A 449 3.59 -6.52 37.00
N LEU A 450 2.53 -6.72 36.22
CA LEU A 450 1.64 -5.75 35.59
C LEU A 450 0.92 -4.91 36.64
N ASP A 451 1.32 -3.64 36.76
CA ASP A 451 0.53 -2.63 37.48
C ASP A 451 -0.43 -1.98 36.48
N GLU A 452 -1.73 -2.24 36.62
CA GLU A 452 -2.81 -1.76 35.74
C GLU A 452 -3.08 -0.24 35.86
N THR A 453 -2.29 0.51 36.64
CA THR A 453 -2.45 1.95 36.87
C THR A 453 -1.42 2.83 36.15
N ALA A 454 -0.82 2.34 35.04
CA ALA A 454 0.14 3.13 34.27
C ALA A 454 -0.52 4.43 33.75
N SER A 455 0.06 5.58 34.11
CA SER A 455 -0.39 6.90 33.65
C SER A 455 -0.36 6.99 32.13
N VAL A 456 -1.46 7.48 31.54
CA VAL A 456 -1.61 7.64 30.09
C VAL A 456 -0.68 8.73 29.57
N ALA A 457 -0.49 9.82 30.32
CA ALA A 457 0.31 10.99 29.94
C ALA A 457 1.83 10.86 30.21
N THR A 458 2.37 9.64 30.29
CA THR A 458 3.81 9.41 30.50
C THR A 458 4.51 9.12 29.18
N SER A 459 5.61 9.82 28.91
CA SER A 459 6.44 9.58 27.73
C SER A 459 7.04 8.17 27.78
N THR A 460 6.74 7.36 26.76
CA THR A 460 7.22 5.98 26.63
C THR A 460 7.96 5.83 25.31
N SER A 461 9.00 5.00 25.30
CA SER A 461 9.66 4.62 24.05
C SER A 461 8.72 3.69 23.28
N LEU A 462 8.34 4.12 22.08
CA LEU A 462 7.58 3.31 21.14
C LEU A 462 8.55 2.80 20.09
N THR A 463 8.21 1.72 19.41
CA THR A 463 8.97 1.21 18.27
C THR A 463 8.32 1.71 16.98
N THR A 464 9.10 2.34 16.10
CA THR A 464 8.65 2.73 14.76
C THR A 464 8.46 1.47 13.91
N ALA A 465 7.84 1.62 12.74
CA ALA A 465 7.81 0.56 11.74
C ALA A 465 9.22 0.06 11.34
N GLU A 466 10.29 0.82 11.62
CA GLU A 466 11.69 0.43 11.39
C GLU A 466 12.27 -0.49 12.46
N GLY A 467 11.61 -0.67 13.62
CA GLY A 467 12.26 -1.23 14.80
C GLY A 467 13.20 -0.24 15.48
N ASP A 468 13.30 0.98 14.97
CA ASP A 468 13.96 2.10 15.62
C ASP A 468 13.04 2.66 16.71
N ALA A 469 13.62 3.17 17.79
CA ALA A 469 12.83 3.83 18.83
C ALA A 469 12.19 5.09 18.23
N VAL A 470 10.86 5.22 18.30
CA VAL A 470 10.21 6.52 18.24
C VAL A 470 10.84 7.32 19.37
N GLU A 471 11.29 8.54 19.05
CA GLU A 471 11.66 9.51 20.08
C GLU A 471 10.56 9.60 21.14
N SER A 472 10.95 9.98 22.35
CA SER A 472 10.02 10.18 23.47
C SER A 472 8.78 10.96 23.03
N LEU A 473 7.58 10.44 23.30
CA LEU A 473 6.33 11.20 23.08
C LEU A 473 6.42 12.58 23.72
N ASP A 474 5.97 13.60 22.99
CA ASP A 474 6.02 15.01 23.41
C ASP A 474 4.69 15.49 24.00
N PHE A 475 3.56 14.97 23.50
CA PHE A 475 2.25 15.35 23.98
C PHE A 475 1.20 14.25 23.76
N PHE A 476 0.08 14.40 24.47
CA PHE A 476 -1.09 13.55 24.34
C PHE A 476 -2.30 14.38 23.94
N SER A 477 -3.21 13.76 23.20
CA SER A 477 -4.46 14.39 22.76
C SER A 477 -5.63 13.41 22.81
N ARG A 478 -6.86 13.94 22.84
CA ARG A 478 -8.11 13.20 22.57
C ARG A 478 -9.05 14.14 21.81
N PHE A 479 -9.86 13.58 20.92
CA PHE A 479 -10.80 14.34 20.09
C PHE A 479 -12.22 13.85 20.27
N PHE A 480 -13.13 14.75 20.65
CA PHE A 480 -14.54 14.46 20.88
C PHE A 480 -15.41 15.22 19.88
N GLY A 481 -16.13 14.49 19.01
CA GLY A 481 -17.02 15.06 18.01
C GLY A 481 -18.46 14.52 18.03
N PRO A 482 -19.19 14.42 19.17
CA PRO A 482 -20.51 13.78 19.19
C PRO A 482 -21.53 14.36 18.21
N LYS A 483 -21.45 15.66 17.89
CA LYS A 483 -22.31 16.32 16.89
C LYS A 483 -22.10 15.79 15.47
N ALA A 484 -20.91 15.25 15.17
CA ALA A 484 -20.59 14.58 13.92
C ALA A 484 -20.97 13.08 13.92
N GLY A 485 -21.60 12.58 15.00
CA GLY A 485 -21.99 11.18 15.16
C GLY A 485 -20.89 10.27 15.71
N ILE A 486 -19.72 10.82 16.06
CA ILE A 486 -18.59 10.08 16.63
C ILE A 486 -18.32 10.62 18.03
N ASN A 487 -18.58 9.82 19.06
CA ASN A 487 -18.38 10.24 20.44
C ASN A 487 -16.92 10.65 20.71
N GLU A 488 -15.98 9.80 20.32
CA GLU A 488 -14.55 10.05 20.36
C GLU A 488 -13.89 9.45 19.12
N ASP A 489 -13.09 10.25 18.41
CA ASP A 489 -12.38 9.79 17.21
C ASP A 489 -11.06 9.10 17.60
N PRO A 490 -10.71 7.91 17.06
CA PRO A 490 -9.51 7.19 17.46
C PRO A 490 -8.20 7.94 17.23
N ALA A 491 -8.03 8.55 16.06
CA ALA A 491 -6.87 9.35 15.70
C ALA A 491 -7.23 10.39 14.64
N THR A 492 -7.12 11.67 14.99
CA THR A 492 -7.64 12.80 14.21
C THR A 492 -6.51 13.58 13.57
N GLY A 493 -6.14 13.23 12.35
CA GLY A 493 -5.06 13.90 11.61
C GLY A 493 -5.28 15.42 11.49
N SER A 494 -6.51 15.88 11.24
CA SER A 494 -6.79 17.32 11.11
C SER A 494 -6.49 18.12 12.39
N ALA A 495 -6.73 17.54 13.57
CA ALA A 495 -6.43 18.21 14.84
C ALA A 495 -4.91 18.42 15.02
N HIS A 496 -4.09 17.55 14.41
CA HIS A 496 -2.63 17.65 14.46
C HIS A 496 -2.08 18.78 13.58
N CYS A 497 -2.87 19.35 12.67
CA CYS A 497 -2.52 20.60 11.99
C CYS A 497 -2.41 21.79 12.95
N SER A 498 -3.09 21.71 14.11
CA SER A 498 -3.00 22.71 15.19
C SER A 498 -2.17 22.22 16.38
N LEU A 499 -2.28 20.95 16.79
CA LEU A 499 -1.47 20.39 17.88
C LEU A 499 0.02 20.44 17.57
N GLY A 500 0.42 20.10 16.33
CA GLY A 500 1.82 20.10 15.90
C GLY A 500 2.49 21.47 16.10
N PRO A 501 2.00 22.54 15.44
CA PRO A 501 2.54 23.90 15.62
C PRO A 501 2.50 24.40 17.07
N TYR A 502 1.41 24.12 17.79
CA TYR A 502 1.26 24.52 19.20
C TYR A 502 2.36 23.93 20.09
N PHE A 503 2.54 22.61 20.06
CA PHE A 503 3.57 21.94 20.86
C PHE A 503 4.99 22.17 20.33
N SER A 504 5.17 22.29 19.02
CA SER A 504 6.45 22.69 18.40
C SER A 504 6.97 24.00 19.00
N LYS A 505 6.11 25.01 19.05
CA LYS A 505 6.45 26.32 19.62
C LYS A 505 6.62 26.30 21.12
N LYS A 506 5.73 25.60 21.84
CA LYS A 506 5.80 25.47 23.31
C LYS A 506 7.08 24.77 23.77
N LEU A 507 7.51 23.74 23.05
CA LEU A 507 8.68 22.92 23.40
C LEU A 507 9.96 23.39 22.73
N GLY A 508 9.88 24.29 21.75
CA GLY A 508 11.03 24.75 20.96
C GLY A 508 11.62 23.64 20.07
N LYS A 509 10.78 22.77 19.49
CA LYS A 509 11.18 21.64 18.64
C LYS A 509 10.49 21.73 17.28
N GLU A 510 11.22 21.49 16.19
CA GLU A 510 10.62 21.41 14.84
C GLU A 510 9.87 20.08 14.61
N HIS A 511 10.36 19.00 15.22
CA HIS A 511 9.71 17.68 15.17
C HIS A 511 9.11 17.37 16.55
N VAL A 512 7.80 17.12 16.57
CA VAL A 512 7.07 16.71 17.78
C VAL A 512 6.20 15.49 17.49
N VAL A 513 6.13 14.58 18.46
CA VAL A 513 5.38 13.32 18.33
C VAL A 513 4.21 13.31 19.33
N GLY A 514 3.00 13.24 18.78
CA GLY A 514 1.76 13.17 19.55
C GLY A 514 1.20 11.76 19.63
N LYS A 515 0.66 11.38 20.79
CA LYS A 515 -0.22 10.21 20.93
C LYS A 515 -1.66 10.66 21.20
N GLN A 516 -2.55 10.38 20.26
CA GLN A 516 -3.98 10.51 20.51
C GLN A 516 -4.42 9.32 21.37
N ALA A 517 -4.69 9.58 22.65
CA ALA A 517 -4.93 8.58 23.67
C ALA A 517 -6.41 8.17 23.79
N SER A 518 -7.05 7.90 22.65
CA SER A 518 -8.33 7.20 22.61
C SER A 518 -8.17 5.74 23.06
N GLU A 519 -9.27 4.99 23.21
CA GLU A 519 -9.21 3.56 23.55
C GLU A 519 -8.35 2.74 22.57
N ARG A 520 -8.38 3.10 21.27
CA ARG A 520 -7.54 2.46 20.25
C ARG A 520 -6.12 3.02 20.26
N GLY A 521 -5.97 4.30 20.58
CA GLY A 521 -4.71 5.03 20.50
C GLY A 521 -4.29 5.32 19.06
N GLY A 522 -3.48 6.35 18.83
CA GLY A 522 -2.85 6.62 17.54
C GLY A 522 -1.60 7.47 17.68
N ILE A 523 -0.59 7.22 16.84
CA ILE A 523 0.67 7.96 16.84
C ILE A 523 0.73 8.84 15.60
N VAL A 524 0.99 10.13 15.82
CA VAL A 524 1.07 11.14 14.78
C VAL A 524 2.36 11.92 14.95
N GLU A 525 3.19 11.91 13.92
CA GLU A 525 4.43 12.69 13.87
C GLU A 525 4.17 14.00 13.14
N CYS A 526 4.58 15.12 13.73
CA CYS A 526 4.43 16.45 13.17
C CYS A 526 5.81 17.06 12.95
N HIS A 527 6.16 17.37 11.71
CA HIS A 527 7.32 18.19 11.37
C HIS A 527 6.85 19.58 10.96
N VAL A 528 7.18 20.59 11.75
CA VAL A 528 6.74 21.98 11.59
C VAL A 528 7.85 22.79 10.93
N ASP A 529 7.54 23.40 9.78
CA ASP A 529 8.45 24.24 9.00
C ASP A 529 8.12 25.71 9.24
N GLY A 530 8.66 26.24 10.34
CA GLY A 530 8.33 27.58 10.86
C GLY A 530 6.82 27.78 11.01
N ASP A 531 6.33 28.97 10.65
CA ASP A 531 4.89 29.30 10.69
C ASP A 531 4.17 28.91 9.39
N SER A 532 4.84 28.25 8.45
CA SER A 532 4.32 28.06 7.08
C SER A 532 3.47 26.79 6.93
N SER A 533 3.99 25.66 7.43
CA SER A 533 3.44 24.35 7.11
C SER A 533 3.80 23.31 8.16
N VAL A 534 2.95 22.31 8.27
CA VAL A 534 3.14 21.14 9.11
C VAL A 534 2.99 19.90 8.24
N THR A 535 3.99 19.03 8.30
CA THR A 535 3.94 17.71 7.68
C THR A 535 3.51 16.71 8.74
N ILE A 536 2.37 16.07 8.51
CA ILE A 536 1.81 15.05 9.36
C ILE A 536 2.16 13.69 8.78
N SER A 537 2.80 12.85 9.59
CA SER A 537 3.16 11.49 9.20
C SER A 537 2.56 10.44 10.14
N GLY A 538 2.22 9.29 9.57
CA GLY A 538 1.64 8.18 10.31
C GLY A 538 1.80 6.86 9.56
N VAL A 539 1.65 5.76 10.31
CA VAL A 539 1.70 4.41 9.74
C VAL A 539 0.28 3.93 9.42
N ALA A 540 0.06 3.50 8.18
CA ALA A 540 -1.13 2.76 7.77
C ALA A 540 -0.85 1.25 7.83
N VAL A 541 -1.61 0.51 8.63
CA VAL A 541 -1.49 -0.95 8.75
C VAL A 541 -2.71 -1.62 8.13
N GLN A 542 -2.51 -2.42 7.08
CA GLN A 542 -3.60 -3.20 6.50
C GLN A 542 -3.99 -4.32 7.46
N THR A 543 -5.26 -4.37 7.84
CA THR A 543 -5.81 -5.38 8.77
C THR A 543 -6.65 -6.42 8.06
N MET A 544 -7.38 -6.05 7.01
CA MET A 544 -8.22 -6.97 6.22
C MET A 544 -8.17 -6.64 4.73
N THR A 545 -8.50 -7.62 3.90
CA THR A 545 -8.74 -7.44 2.46
C THR A 545 -9.72 -8.48 1.94
N GLY A 546 -10.50 -8.12 0.92
CA GLY A 546 -11.47 -9.01 0.31
C GLY A 546 -12.09 -8.43 -0.96
N ASN A 547 -13.18 -9.04 -1.41
CA ASN A 547 -13.99 -8.56 -2.53
C ASN A 547 -15.40 -8.24 -2.05
N LEU A 548 -15.87 -7.03 -2.37
CA LEU A 548 -17.16 -6.47 -2.00
C LEU A 548 -18.22 -6.83 -3.05
N LEU A 549 -19.20 -7.66 -2.68
CA LEU A 549 -20.22 -8.18 -3.60
C LEU A 549 -21.39 -7.21 -3.88
N LEU A 550 -21.47 -6.13 -3.10
CA LEU A 550 -22.56 -5.14 -3.13
C LEU A 550 -22.51 -4.20 -4.33
#